data_AF-A0A7C8E7E6-F1
#
_entry.id   AF-A0A7C8E7E6-F1
#
_cell.length_a   1.000
_cell.length_b   1.000
_cell.length_c   1.000
_cell.angle_alpha   90.00
_cell.angle_beta   90.00
_cell.angle_gamma   90.00
#
_symmetry.space_group_name_H-M   'P 1'
#
loop_
_entity.id
_entity.type
_entity.pdbx_description
1 polymer ?
#
loop_
_entity_poly.entity_id
_entity_poly.type
_entity_poly.pdbx_seq_one_letter_code
_entity_poly.pdbx_strand_id
1 'polypeptide(L)'
;MTFLSIMVISVKNPVHSILLMLVLFFHIAALYLFLNAEFLAAVQVILYAGAILVLFLFVIMMLNLKEELISHRFINEWPIGIAIGVSIIVFLFFAISTITTNFKGTHTIDFIKAETNTKAIGKVLYTEYLLPFEIASIILLIAIVGALVLAKKAK
;
A
#
# COMPACT_ATOMS: atom_id res chain seq x y z
N MET A 1 4.44 12.89 0.29
CA MET A 1 4.79 11.45 0.29
C MET A 1 6.02 11.16 1.15
N THR A 2 7.23 11.54 0.71
CA THR A 2 8.50 11.19 1.37
C THR A 2 8.63 11.72 2.80
N PHE A 3 8.29 12.98 3.03
CA PHE A 3 8.29 13.57 4.38
C PHE A 3 7.38 12.81 5.35
N LEU A 4 6.15 12.50 4.94
CA LEU A 4 5.21 11.72 5.75
C LEU A 4 5.76 10.30 6.01
N SER A 5 6.36 9.66 5.00
CA SER A 5 6.96 8.34 5.16
C SER A 5 8.07 8.33 6.20
N ILE A 6 8.93 9.35 6.21
CA ILE A 6 9.98 9.51 7.23
C ILE A 6 9.34 9.70 8.60
N MET A 7 8.31 10.54 8.70
CA MET A 7 7.62 10.82 9.96
C MET A 7 6.94 9.57 10.54
N VAL A 8 6.30 8.75 9.70
CA VAL A 8 5.65 7.48 10.10
C VAL A 8 6.66 6.55 10.80
N ILE A 9 7.86 6.41 10.24
CA ILE A 9 8.90 5.51 10.79
C ILE A 9 9.62 6.13 12.00
N SER A 10 9.70 7.46 12.06
CA SER A 10 10.44 8.17 13.13
C SER A 10 9.66 8.26 14.44
N VAL A 11 8.33 8.12 14.41
CA VAL A 11 7.48 8.29 15.59
C VAL A 11 7.50 7.04 16.48
N LYS A 12 7.84 7.23 17.75
CA LYS A 12 7.97 6.14 18.74
C LYS A 12 6.65 5.49 19.14
N ASN A 13 5.54 6.24 19.12
CA ASN A 13 4.23 5.72 19.50
C ASN A 13 3.56 5.07 18.26
N PRO A 14 3.29 3.75 18.28
CA PRO A 14 2.68 3.04 17.15
C PRO A 14 1.33 3.63 16.71
N VAL A 15 0.53 4.14 17.64
CA VAL A 15 -0.77 4.76 17.32
C VAL A 15 -0.57 6.04 16.50
N HIS A 16 0.39 6.89 16.88
CA HIS A 16 0.70 8.10 16.13
C HIS A 16 1.34 7.78 14.77
N SER A 17 2.19 6.76 14.69
CA SER A 17 2.75 6.28 13.42
C SER A 17 1.65 5.90 12.43
N ILE A 18 0.62 5.19 12.88
CA ILE A 18 -0.51 4.77 12.05
C ILE A 18 -1.43 5.92 11.66
N LEU A 19 -1.67 6.87 12.57
CA LEU A 19 -2.43 8.07 12.21
C LEU A 19 -1.71 8.88 11.13
N LEU A 20 -0.37 8.95 11.15
CA LEU A 20 0.40 9.57 10.07
C LEU A 20 0.34 8.76 8.77
N MET A 21 0.32 7.42 8.88
CA MET A 21 0.15 6.54 7.73
C MET A 21 -1.24 6.70 7.09
N LEU A 22 -2.28 6.98 7.88
CA LEU A 22 -3.60 7.35 7.37
C LEU A 22 -3.52 8.60 6.47
N VAL A 23 -2.85 9.66 6.95
CA VAL A 23 -2.65 10.89 6.17
C VAL A 23 -1.84 10.60 4.89
N LEU A 24 -0.85 9.70 4.96
CA LEU A 24 -0.09 9.27 3.79
C LEU A 24 -1.01 8.61 2.76
N PHE A 25 -1.90 7.70 3.17
CA PHE A 25 -2.85 7.05 2.25
C PHE A 25 -3.85 8.02 1.62
N PHE A 26 -4.32 9.02 2.36
CA PHE A 26 -5.13 10.10 1.75
C PHE A 26 -4.33 10.91 0.73
N HIS A 27 -3.05 11.16 0.98
CA HIS A 27 -2.19 11.83 0.02
C HIS A 27 -1.95 10.96 -1.24
N ILE A 28 -1.87 9.63 -1.11
CA ILE A 28 -1.84 8.71 -2.27
C ILE A 28 -3.14 8.80 -3.05
N ALA A 29 -4.29 8.74 -2.36
CA ALA A 29 -5.60 8.82 -2.99
C ALA A 29 -5.78 10.16 -3.75
N ALA A 30 -5.31 11.27 -3.17
CA ALA A 30 -5.31 12.57 -3.84
C ALA A 30 -4.44 12.57 -5.11
N LEU A 31 -3.26 11.93 -5.09
CA LEU A 31 -2.44 11.75 -6.29
C LEU A 31 -3.18 10.95 -7.37
N TYR A 32 -3.86 9.86 -7.00
CA TYR A 32 -4.67 9.10 -7.96
C TYR A 32 -5.79 9.94 -8.57
N LEU A 33 -6.43 10.81 -7.79
CA LEU A 33 -7.44 11.74 -8.29
C LEU A 33 -6.84 12.75 -9.28
N PHE A 34 -5.65 13.30 -9.00
CA PHE A 34 -4.94 14.17 -9.95
C PHE A 34 -4.53 13.45 -11.24
N LEU A 35 -4.31 12.13 -11.18
CA LEU A 35 -4.04 11.30 -12.35
C LEU A 35 -5.32 10.82 -13.07
N ASN A 36 -6.51 11.31 -12.68
CA ASN A 36 -7.81 10.86 -13.21
C ASN A 36 -8.07 9.35 -13.00
N ALA A 37 -7.48 8.76 -11.96
CA ALA A 37 -7.65 7.36 -11.58
C ALA A 37 -8.63 7.23 -10.41
N GLU A 38 -9.90 7.57 -10.65
CA GLU A 38 -10.95 7.66 -9.63
C GLU A 38 -11.21 6.33 -8.91
N PHE A 39 -11.24 5.21 -9.64
CA PHE A 39 -11.43 3.89 -9.06
C PHE A 39 -10.32 3.56 -8.05
N LEU A 40 -9.06 3.82 -8.42
CA LEU A 40 -7.91 3.53 -7.59
C LEU A 40 -7.85 4.43 -6.35
N ALA A 41 -8.24 5.71 -6.49
CA ALA A 41 -8.41 6.61 -5.37
C ALA A 41 -9.46 6.10 -4.37
N ALA A 42 -10.62 5.64 -4.86
CA ALA A 42 -11.68 5.10 -4.01
C ALA A 42 -11.23 3.82 -3.28
N VAL A 43 -10.60 2.89 -4.01
CA VAL A 43 -10.07 1.64 -3.43
C VAL A 43 -8.99 1.93 -2.38
N GLN A 44 -8.12 2.92 -2.61
CA GLN A 44 -7.11 3.36 -1.64
C GLN A 44 -7.74 3.78 -0.31
N VAL A 45 -8.84 4.54 -0.36
CA VAL A 45 -9.52 5.00 0.85
C VAL A 45 -10.30 3.88 1.52
N ILE A 46 -11.09 3.11 0.76
CA ILE A 46 -12.00 2.09 1.34
C ILE A 46 -11.21 0.90 1.90
N LEU A 47 -10.28 0.33 1.14
CA LEU A 47 -9.59 -0.90 1.56
C LEU A 47 -8.38 -0.61 2.45
N TYR A 48 -7.49 0.28 2.03
CA TYR A 48 -6.24 0.50 2.75
C TYR A 48 -6.44 1.39 3.98
N ALA A 49 -7.01 2.57 3.81
CA ALA A 49 -7.27 3.49 4.92
C ALA A 49 -8.46 3.04 5.78
N GLY A 50 -9.52 2.50 5.17
CA GLY A 50 -10.76 2.14 5.86
C GLY A 50 -10.72 0.79 6.56
N ALA A 51 -10.38 -0.30 5.85
CA ALA A 51 -10.43 -1.64 6.42
C ALA A 51 -9.12 -2.05 7.08
N ILE A 52 -8.03 -2.06 6.31
CA ILE A 52 -6.74 -2.62 6.74
C ILE A 52 -6.14 -1.79 7.88
N LEU A 53 -6.05 -0.47 7.71
CA LEU A 53 -5.43 0.41 8.71
C LEU A 53 -6.23 0.43 10.02
N VAL A 54 -7.56 0.43 9.95
CA VAL A 54 -8.43 0.42 11.14
C VAL A 54 -8.30 -0.91 11.89
N LEU A 55 -8.20 -2.05 11.18
CA LEU A 55 -7.91 -3.34 11.80
C LEU A 55 -6.58 -3.31 12.54
N PHE A 56 -5.52 -2.77 11.91
CA PHE A 56 -4.23 -2.59 12.60
C PHE A 56 -4.37 -1.71 13.84
N LEU A 57 -5.01 -0.55 13.70
CA LEU A 57 -5.22 0.37 14.82
C LEU A 57 -5.94 -0.32 16.00
N PHE A 58 -6.97 -1.11 15.72
CA PHE A 58 -7.66 -1.90 16.74
C PHE A 58 -6.74 -2.91 17.44
N VAL A 59 -5.98 -3.69 16.65
CA VAL A 59 -5.03 -4.68 17.18
C VAL A 59 -3.99 -4.02 18.09
N ILE A 60 -3.44 -2.89 17.67
CA ILE A 60 -2.36 -2.18 18.36
C ILE A 60 -2.87 -1.43 19.59
N MET A 61 -4.14 -1.05 19.61
CA MET A 61 -4.78 -0.49 20.80
C MET A 61 -5.12 -1.55 21.84
N MET A 62 -5.53 -2.75 21.41
CA MET A 62 -5.78 -3.86 22.34
C MET A 62 -4.48 -4.44 22.90
N LEU A 63 -3.43 -4.52 22.08
CA LEU A 63 -2.11 -4.96 22.51
C LEU A 63 -1.41 -3.79 23.22
N ASN A 64 -1.05 -3.94 24.50
CA ASN A 64 -0.27 -2.92 25.20
C ASN A 64 1.20 -2.95 24.77
N LEU A 65 1.49 -2.56 23.53
CA LEU A 65 2.82 -2.57 22.92
C LEU A 65 3.80 -1.53 23.51
N LYS A 66 3.38 -0.77 24.53
CA LYS A 66 4.18 0.31 25.12
C LYS A 66 5.40 -0.19 25.90
N GLU A 67 5.37 -1.41 26.45
CA GLU A 67 6.43 -1.89 27.36
C GLU A 67 7.55 -2.67 26.64
N GLU A 68 7.31 -3.25 25.46
CA GLU A 68 8.28 -4.14 24.80
C GLU A 68 9.33 -3.39 23.94
N LEU A 69 9.07 -2.12 23.60
CA LEU A 69 9.94 -1.29 22.75
C LEU A 69 11.15 -0.66 23.49
N ILE A 70 11.25 -0.82 24.81
CA ILE A 70 12.36 -0.29 25.63
C ILE A 70 13.57 -1.25 25.68
N SER A 71 13.43 -2.46 25.13
CA SER A 71 14.56 -3.34 24.88
C SER A 71 15.52 -2.67 23.90
N HIS A 72 16.71 -2.33 24.39
CA HIS A 72 17.80 -1.69 23.65
C HIS A 72 18.26 -2.55 22.49
N ARG A 73 17.51 -2.54 21.39
CA ARG A 73 18.00 -2.95 20.08
C ARG A 73 18.35 -1.70 19.31
N PHE A 74 19.35 -0.97 19.82
CA PHE A 74 20.12 -0.06 19.00
C PHE A 74 20.94 -0.96 18.07
N ILE A 75 20.31 -1.38 16.98
CA ILE A 75 20.93 -2.14 15.93
C ILE A 75 21.99 -1.19 15.35
N ASN A 76 23.27 -1.42 15.67
CA ASN A 76 24.43 -0.63 15.26
C ASN A 76 24.67 -0.66 13.73
N GLU A 77 23.67 -1.06 12.95
CA GLU A 77 23.69 -1.26 11.49
C GLU A 77 23.15 -0.04 10.73
N TRP A 78 23.03 1.11 11.40
CA TRP A 78 22.70 2.38 10.73
C TRP A 78 23.58 2.69 9.50
N PRO A 79 24.91 2.42 9.48
CA PRO A 79 25.71 2.57 8.27
C PRO A 79 25.28 1.64 7.11
N ILE A 80 24.79 0.43 7.40
CA ILE A 80 24.23 -0.47 6.37
C ILE A 80 22.91 0.04 5.84
N GLY A 81 22.04 0.57 6.72
CA GLY A 81 20.81 1.23 6.29
C GLY A 81 21.07 2.40 5.33
N ILE A 82 22.10 3.20 5.63
CA ILE A 82 22.55 4.29 4.74
C ILE A 82 23.11 3.74 3.43
N ALA A 83 23.98 2.73 3.49
CA ALA A 83 24.57 2.14 2.28
C ALA A 83 23.50 1.61 1.31
N ILE A 84 22.48 0.92 1.84
CA ILE A 84 21.33 0.44 1.06
C ILE A 84 20.52 1.62 0.51
N GLY A 85 20.22 2.62 1.35
CA GLY A 85 19.48 3.81 0.92
C GLY A 85 20.17 4.56 -0.22
N VAL A 86 21.48 4.78 -0.10
CA VAL A 86 22.29 5.42 -1.15
C VAL A 86 22.32 4.56 -2.42
N SER A 87 22.50 3.24 -2.29
CA SER A 87 22.47 2.33 -3.43
C SER A 87 21.15 2.41 -4.21
N ILE A 88 20.01 2.44 -3.50
CA ILE A 88 18.69 2.60 -4.13
C ILE A 88 18.56 3.97 -4.81
N ILE A 89 19.04 5.05 -4.20
CA ILE A 89 18.98 6.39 -4.80
C ILE A 89 19.83 6.47 -6.07
N VAL A 90 21.05 5.92 -6.04
CA VAL A 90 21.93 5.85 -7.22
C VAL A 90 21.28 5.01 -8.31
N PHE A 91 20.72 3.85 -7.97
CA PHE A 91 19.99 3.02 -8.92
C PHE A 91 18.80 3.75 -9.55
N LEU A 92 17.99 4.45 -8.75
CA LEU A 92 16.88 5.25 -9.25
C LEU A 92 17.36 6.39 -10.17
N PHE A 93 18.47 7.05 -9.84
CA PHE A 93 19.04 8.10 -10.67
C PHE A 93 19.47 7.57 -12.06
N PHE A 94 20.16 6.43 -12.12
CA PHE A 94 20.51 5.78 -13.38
C PHE A 94 19.28 5.28 -14.14
N ALA A 95 18.32 4.69 -13.44
CA ALA A 95 17.08 4.22 -14.04
C ALA A 95 16.33 5.37 -14.71
N ILE A 96 16.14 6.49 -14.00
CA ILE A 96 15.46 7.69 -14.53
C ILE A 96 16.23 8.29 -15.71
N SER A 97 17.57 8.34 -15.63
CA SER A 97 18.41 8.87 -16.71
C SER A 97 18.34 8.03 -17.99
N THR A 98 17.97 6.75 -17.87
CA THR A 98 17.82 5.80 -18.99
C THR A 98 16.39 5.80 -19.55
N ILE A 99 15.42 6.39 -18.85
CA ILE A 99 14.05 6.50 -19.34
C ILE A 99 14.05 7.42 -20.57
N THR A 100 13.92 6.81 -21.73
CA THR A 100 13.53 7.54 -22.93
C THR A 100 12.05 7.88 -22.82
N THR A 101 11.67 9.11 -23.13
CA THR A 101 10.28 9.64 -23.01
C THR A 101 9.28 9.00 -23.98
N ASN A 102 9.64 7.89 -24.63
CA ASN A 102 8.83 7.17 -25.60
C ASN A 102 7.89 6.11 -24.99
N PHE A 103 7.69 6.11 -23.67
CA PHE A 103 6.76 5.22 -23.00
C PHE A 103 5.31 5.69 -23.20
N LYS A 104 4.77 5.44 -24.39
CA LYS A 104 3.32 5.57 -24.64
C LYS A 104 2.66 4.28 -24.18
N GLY A 105 1.74 4.39 -23.23
CA GLY A 105 0.93 3.24 -22.80
C GLY A 105 0.21 2.60 -23.99
N THR A 106 0.03 1.27 -23.94
CA THR A 106 -0.56 0.46 -25.02
C THR A 106 -2.02 0.84 -25.32
N HIS A 107 -2.68 1.57 -24.41
CA HIS A 107 -4.04 2.05 -24.56
C HIS A 107 -4.07 3.57 -24.71
N THR A 108 -4.67 4.04 -25.80
CA THR A 108 -4.83 5.46 -26.10
C THR A 108 -5.77 6.12 -25.09
N ILE A 109 -5.48 7.37 -24.73
CA ILE A 109 -6.29 8.21 -23.82
C ILE A 109 -7.77 8.24 -24.24
N ASP A 110 -8.06 8.03 -25.53
CA ASP A 110 -9.41 7.99 -26.09
C ASP A 110 -10.27 6.83 -25.58
N PHE A 111 -9.66 5.67 -25.26
CA PHE A 111 -10.38 4.53 -24.64
C PHE A 111 -10.83 4.87 -23.20
N ILE A 112 -10.00 5.63 -22.48
CA ILE A 112 -10.28 6.07 -21.10
C ILE A 112 -11.27 7.25 -21.08
N LYS A 113 -11.34 8.05 -22.16
CA LYS A 113 -12.34 9.12 -22.29
C LYS A 113 -13.72 8.61 -22.74
N ALA A 114 -13.78 7.49 -23.44
CA ALA A 114 -15.03 6.92 -23.96
C ALA A 114 -15.83 6.13 -22.90
N GLU A 115 -15.18 5.59 -21.87
CA GLU A 115 -15.82 4.86 -20.76
C GLU A 115 -15.33 5.37 -19.39
N THR A 116 -16.11 5.16 -18.32
CA THR A 116 -15.63 5.51 -16.97
C THR A 116 -14.45 4.64 -16.56
N ASN A 117 -13.50 5.20 -15.78
CA ASN A 117 -12.29 4.49 -15.33
C ASN A 117 -12.60 3.13 -14.67
N THR A 118 -13.68 3.08 -13.88
CA THR A 118 -14.16 1.85 -13.22
C THR A 118 -14.63 0.80 -14.23
N LYS A 119 -15.38 1.21 -15.26
CA LYS A 119 -15.90 0.30 -16.29
C LYS A 119 -14.77 -0.28 -17.14
N ALA A 120 -13.82 0.56 -17.53
CA ALA A 120 -12.65 0.13 -18.30
C ALA A 120 -11.83 -0.93 -17.54
N ILE A 121 -11.53 -0.69 -16.26
CA ILE A 121 -10.81 -1.66 -15.41
C ILE A 121 -11.62 -2.95 -15.26
N GLY A 122 -12.92 -2.86 -15.01
CA GLY A 122 -13.79 -4.03 -14.90
C GLY A 122 -13.77 -4.88 -16.17
N LYS A 123 -13.87 -4.25 -17.35
CA LYS A 123 -13.84 -4.97 -18.63
C LYS A 123 -12.55 -5.78 -18.79
N VAL A 124 -11.39 -5.16 -18.58
CA VAL A 124 -10.09 -5.84 -18.72
C VAL A 124 -9.94 -6.93 -17.66
N LEU A 125 -10.36 -6.69 -16.41
CA LEU A 125 -10.25 -7.65 -15.32
C LEU A 125 -11.09 -8.92 -15.55
N TYR A 126 -12.33 -8.77 -16.05
CA TYR A 126 -13.25 -9.88 -16.26
C TYR A 126 -13.12 -10.56 -17.64
N THR A 127 -12.33 -10.01 -18.56
CA THR A 127 -12.15 -10.59 -19.90
C THR A 127 -10.72 -11.07 -20.13
N GLU A 128 -9.75 -10.16 -20.07
CA GLU A 128 -8.34 -10.47 -20.34
C GLU A 128 -7.63 -11.08 -19.12
N TYR A 129 -7.92 -10.58 -17.91
CA TYR A 129 -7.30 -11.03 -16.65
C TYR A 129 -8.22 -11.91 -15.79
N LEU A 130 -9.07 -12.72 -16.43
CA LEU A 130 -10.00 -13.60 -15.73
C LEU A 130 -9.29 -14.56 -14.76
N LEU A 131 -8.17 -15.17 -15.18
CA LEU A 131 -7.42 -16.11 -14.35
C LEU A 131 -6.85 -15.46 -13.08
N PRO A 132 -6.10 -14.33 -13.15
CA PRO A 132 -5.69 -13.60 -11.94
C PRO A 132 -6.85 -13.18 -11.03
N PHE A 133 -7.98 -12.80 -11.60
CA PHE A 133 -9.19 -12.45 -10.83
C PHE A 133 -9.75 -13.65 -10.05
N GLU A 134 -9.80 -14.83 -10.67
CA GLU A 134 -10.23 -16.06 -10.02
C GLU A 134 -9.27 -16.48 -8.90
N ILE A 135 -7.96 -16.38 -9.13
CA ILE A 135 -6.94 -16.62 -8.11
C ILE A 135 -7.12 -15.67 -6.92
N ALA A 136 -7.36 -14.38 -7.16
CA ALA A 136 -7.62 -13.42 -6.09
C ALA A 136 -8.88 -13.77 -5.28
N SER A 137 -9.93 -14.29 -5.94
CA SER A 137 -11.15 -14.76 -5.29
C SER A 137 -10.90 -15.96 -4.36
N ILE A 138 -10.06 -16.90 -4.79
CA ILE A 138 -9.62 -18.04 -3.96
C ILE A 138 -8.77 -17.55 -2.78
N ILE A 139 -7.86 -16.59 -2.98
CA ILE A 139 -7.06 -16.00 -1.90
C ILE A 139 -7.97 -15.37 -0.83
N LEU A 140 -9.03 -14.66 -1.24
CA LEU A 140 -10.00 -14.07 -0.31
C LEU A 140 -10.75 -15.15 0.48
N LEU A 141 -11.14 -16.25 -0.18
CA LEU A 141 -11.75 -17.40 0.49
C LEU A 141 -10.80 -18.01 1.53
N ILE A 142 -9.53 -18.20 1.16
CA ILE A 142 -8.48 -18.71 2.07
C ILE A 142 -8.30 -17.77 3.27
N ALA A 143 -8.30 -16.45 3.05
CA ALA A 143 -8.18 -15.48 4.13
C ALA A 143 -9.32 -15.59 5.14
N ILE A 144 -10.58 -15.75 4.68
CA ILE A 144 -11.75 -15.91 5.55
C ILE A 144 -11.67 -17.23 6.32
N VAL A 145 -11.41 -18.35 5.63
CA VAL A 145 -11.29 -19.67 6.27
C VAL A 145 -10.15 -19.68 7.28
N GLY A 146 -8.99 -19.11 6.91
CA GLY A 146 -7.84 -18.96 7.78
C GLY A 146 -8.16 -18.16 9.04
N ALA A 147 -8.76 -16.98 8.89
CA ALA A 147 -9.19 -16.16 10.03
C ALA A 147 -10.14 -16.90 10.97
N LEU A 148 -11.12 -17.64 10.44
CA LEU A 148 -12.06 -18.45 11.23
C LEU A 148 -11.37 -19.59 11.98
N VAL A 149 -10.46 -20.30 11.33
CA VAL A 149 -9.71 -21.40 11.95
C VAL A 149 -8.78 -20.89 13.06
N LEU A 150 -8.09 -19.75 12.85
CA LEU A 150 -7.26 -19.13 13.88
C LEU A 150 -8.08 -18.58 15.06
N ALA A 151 -9.26 -18.01 14.79
CA ALA A 151 -10.14 -17.48 15.84
C ALA A 151 -10.82 -18.59 16.66
N LYS A 152 -10.97 -19.79 16.08
CA LYS A 152 -11.57 -20.93 16.77
C LYS A 152 -10.63 -21.42 17.86
N LYS A 153 -11.01 -21.22 19.11
CA LYS A 153 -10.29 -21.72 20.28
C LYS A 153 -10.16 -23.25 20.19
N ALA A 154 -8.93 -23.76 20.29
CA ALA A 154 -8.70 -25.18 20.48
C ALA A 154 -9.47 -25.61 21.74
N LYS A 155 -10.36 -26.59 21.59
CA LYS A 155 -11.08 -27.17 22.72
C LYS A 155 -10.18 -28.17 23.43
#